data_AF-A0A3L7SNF8-F1
#
_entry.id   AF-A0A3L7SNF8-F1
#
_cell.length_a   1.000
_cell.length_b   1.000
_cell.length_c   1.000
_cell.angle_alpha   90.00
_cell.angle_beta   90.00
_cell.angle_gamma   90.00
#
_symmetry.space_group_name_H-M   'P 1'
#
loop_
_entity.id
_entity.type
_entity.pdbx_description
1 polymer ?
#
loop_
_entity_poly.entity_id
_entity_poly.type
_entity_poly.pdbx_seq_one_letter_code
_entity_poly.pdbx_strand_id
1 'polypeptide(L)'
;MSRNREIRDQDVQGLKCLRKIRPLLSRLRKVGTERDRAGNRRLFMDQYCALILMSLFSPAIESLRDLQRACALDKVRKRFGVNRASLGSLSE
;
A
#
# COMPACT_ATOMS: atom_id res chain seq x y z
N MET A 1 23.39 0.35 0.21
CA MET A 1 23.38 -0.95 -0.50
C MET A 1 22.08 -1.67 -0.18
N SER A 2 21.05 -1.55 -1.02
CA SER A 2 19.81 -2.31 -0.80
C SER A 2 20.06 -3.76 -1.24
N ARG A 3 20.25 -4.67 -0.28
CA ARG A 3 20.35 -6.11 -0.56
C ARG A 3 19.07 -6.52 -1.30
N ASN A 4 19.21 -7.39 -2.30
CA ASN A 4 18.08 -7.99 -3.00
C ASN A 4 17.33 -8.98 -2.09
N ARG A 5 16.75 -8.47 -1.00
CA ARG A 5 15.98 -9.23 -0.03
C ARG A 5 14.56 -9.37 -0.56
N GLU A 6 14.11 -10.61 -0.63
CA GLU A 6 12.71 -10.91 -0.91
C GLU A 6 11.87 -10.54 0.30
N ILE A 7 10.84 -9.71 0.08
CA ILE A 7 9.86 -9.35 1.12
C ILE A 7 8.87 -10.50 1.26
N ARG A 8 8.74 -11.02 2.48
CA ARG A 8 7.86 -12.16 2.80
C ARG A 8 6.73 -11.74 3.72
N ASP A 9 5.78 -12.66 3.92
CA ASP A 9 4.66 -12.43 4.80
C ASP A 9 5.07 -12.05 6.23
N GLN A 10 6.15 -12.61 6.78
CA GLN A 10 6.62 -12.27 8.13
C GLN A 10 7.17 -10.83 8.25
N ASP A 11 7.60 -10.23 7.15
CA ASP A 11 8.22 -8.90 7.13
C ASP A 11 7.17 -7.78 7.23
N VAL A 12 5.91 -8.07 6.89
CA VAL A 12 4.80 -7.12 6.98
C VAL A 12 4.13 -7.20 8.34
N GLN A 13 4.17 -6.09 9.09
CA GLN A 13 3.72 -5.97 10.46
C GLN A 13 2.61 -4.90 10.59
N GLY A 14 2.08 -4.69 11.81
CA GLY A 14 1.09 -3.62 12.08
C GLY A 14 -0.32 -3.80 11.51
N LEU A 15 -0.60 -4.92 10.80
CA LEU A 15 -1.89 -5.16 10.13
C LEU A 15 -3.12 -5.10 11.04
N LYS A 16 -2.99 -5.43 12.33
CA LYS A 16 -4.08 -5.34 13.31
C LYS A 16 -4.48 -3.88 13.57
N CYS A 17 -3.51 -2.98 13.72
CA CYS A 17 -3.74 -1.55 13.92
C CYS A 17 -4.31 -0.92 12.66
N LEU A 18 -3.74 -1.24 11.50
CA LEU A 18 -4.22 -0.76 10.21
C LEU A 18 -5.67 -1.15 9.91
N ARG A 19 -6.10 -2.34 10.32
CA ARG A 19 -7.51 -2.74 10.20
C ARG A 19 -8.45 -1.79 10.96
N LYS A 20 -8.04 -1.28 12.12
CA LYS A 20 -8.84 -0.32 12.91
C LYS A 20 -8.84 1.08 12.28
N ILE A 21 -7.77 1.45 11.60
CA ILE A 21 -7.61 2.77 10.97
C ILE A 21 -8.32 2.84 9.60
N ARG A 22 -8.51 1.69 8.94
CA ARG A 22 -9.12 1.59 7.60
C ARG A 22 -10.45 2.35 7.43
N PRO A 23 -11.42 2.27 8.37
CA PRO A 23 -12.66 3.05 8.26
C PRO A 23 -12.43 4.56 8.23
N LEU A 24 -11.43 5.07 8.95
CA LEU A 24 -11.09 6.50 8.94
C LEU A 24 -10.54 6.92 7.57
N LEU A 25 -9.67 6.09 6.98
CA LEU A 25 -9.09 6.34 5.66
C LEU A 25 -10.11 6.25 4.53
N SER A 26 -11.22 5.53 4.70
CA SER A 26 -12.23 5.33 3.65
C SER A 26 -12.77 6.64 3.07
N ARG A 27 -12.78 7.71 3.86
CA ARG A 27 -13.19 9.06 3.43
C ARG A 27 -12.25 9.64 2.35
N LEU A 28 -11.00 9.19 2.32
CA LEU A 28 -10.00 9.60 1.33
C LEU A 28 -10.17 8.91 -0.02
N ARG A 29 -11.00 7.85 -0.12
CA ARG A 29 -11.17 7.07 -1.35
C ARG A 29 -11.52 7.94 -2.57
N LYS A 30 -12.35 8.98 -2.37
CA LYS A 30 -12.82 9.88 -3.45
C LYS A 30 -11.88 11.07 -3.70
N VAL A 31 -10.85 11.25 -2.87
CA VAL A 31 -9.93 12.38 -3.02
C VAL A 31 -9.06 12.16 -4.26
N GLY A 32 -8.91 13.19 -5.09
CA GLY A 32 -8.09 13.13 -6.31
C GLY A 32 -8.66 12.26 -7.44
N THR A 33 -9.92 11.80 -7.34
CA THR A 33 -10.58 11.04 -8.42
C THR A 33 -11.21 11.95 -9.48
N GLU A 34 -11.35 13.25 -9.22
CA GLU A 34 -12.01 14.21 -10.13
C GLU A 34 -11.33 14.30 -11.51
N ARG A 35 -10.02 14.03 -11.56
CA ARG A 35 -9.23 14.03 -12.80
C ARG A 35 -9.19 12.67 -13.50
N ASP A 36 -9.66 11.60 -12.86
CA ASP A 36 -9.69 10.25 -13.46
C ASP A 36 -10.91 10.07 -14.37
N ARG A 37 -10.92 10.79 -15.50
CA ARG A 37 -12.00 10.71 -16.49
C ARG A 37 -12.06 9.36 -17.19
N ALA A 38 -10.92 8.68 -17.31
CA ALA A 38 -10.81 7.40 -18.02
C ALA A 38 -11.14 6.19 -17.12
N GLY A 39 -11.34 6.38 -15.81
CA GLY A 39 -11.62 5.29 -14.87
C GLY A 39 -10.44 4.32 -14.72
N ASN A 40 -9.22 4.76 -15.02
CA ASN A 40 -8.04 3.91 -15.04
C ASN A 40 -7.33 3.86 -13.69
N ARG A 41 -7.83 4.57 -12.67
CA ARG A 41 -7.23 4.59 -11.34
C ARG A 41 -7.30 3.22 -10.67
N ARG A 42 -6.13 2.61 -10.48
CA ARG A 42 -5.96 1.31 -9.80
C ARG A 42 -5.52 1.45 -8.34
N LEU A 43 -5.08 2.65 -7.94
CA LEU A 43 -4.66 2.97 -6.59
C LEU A 43 -5.34 4.25 -6.13
N PHE A 44 -6.03 4.17 -4.99
CA PHE A 44 -6.76 5.28 -4.39
C PHE A 44 -6.07 5.79 -3.14
N MET A 45 -6.42 7.00 -2.71
CA MET A 45 -5.68 7.67 -1.63
C MET A 45 -5.81 6.95 -0.29
N ASP A 46 -6.95 6.34 0.00
CA ASP A 46 -7.13 5.50 1.19
C ASP A 46 -6.18 4.30 1.23
N GLN A 47 -5.98 3.67 0.07
CA GLN A 47 -5.04 2.57 -0.12
C GLN A 47 -3.60 3.05 -0.02
N TYR A 48 -3.26 4.17 -0.65
CA TYR A 48 -1.92 4.75 -0.58
C TYR A 48 -1.53 5.07 0.86
N CYS A 49 -2.39 5.78 1.60
CA CYS A 49 -2.15 6.06 3.03
C CYS A 49 -2.01 4.77 3.85
N ALA A 50 -2.81 3.74 3.58
CA ALA A 50 -2.69 2.46 4.27
C ALA A 50 -1.34 1.77 4.00
N LEU A 51 -0.80 1.88 2.78
CA LEU A 51 0.51 1.36 2.40
C LEU A 51 1.65 2.10 3.11
N ILE A 52 1.58 3.44 3.20
CA ILE A 52 2.56 4.25 3.93
C ILE A 52 2.55 3.91 5.42
N LEU A 53 1.37 3.82 6.03
CA LEU A 53 1.27 3.41 7.43
C LEU A 53 1.81 1.98 7.64
N MET A 54 1.57 1.07 6.69
CA MET A 54 2.16 -0.28 6.72
C MET A 54 3.68 -0.28 6.68
N SER A 55 4.32 0.55 5.84
CA SER A 55 5.78 0.65 5.83
C SER A 55 6.33 1.18 7.15
N LEU A 56 5.65 2.14 7.79
CA LEU A 56 6.05 2.64 9.12
C LEU A 56 6.00 1.57 10.21
N PHE A 57 5.07 0.61 10.12
CA PHE A 57 5.00 -0.50 11.07
C PHE A 57 5.92 -1.69 10.71
N SER A 58 6.47 -1.72 9.50
CA SER A 58 7.18 -2.88 8.95
C SER A 58 8.64 -2.50 8.71
N PRO A 59 9.56 -2.69 9.68
CA PRO A 59 10.93 -2.20 9.60
C PRO A 59 11.74 -2.78 8.43
N ALA A 60 11.29 -3.89 7.85
CA ALA A 60 11.89 -4.49 6.66
C ALA A 60 11.49 -3.79 5.33
N ILE A 61 10.53 -2.85 5.36
CA ILE A 61 10.05 -2.10 4.20
C ILE A 61 10.69 -0.71 4.24
N GLU A 62 11.87 -0.58 3.66
CA GLU A 62 12.67 0.65 3.74
C GLU A 62 12.66 1.45 2.42
N SER A 63 12.06 0.91 1.37
CA SER A 63 12.04 1.53 0.05
C SER A 63 10.69 1.37 -0.66
N LEU A 64 10.43 2.21 -1.66
CA LEU A 64 9.27 2.07 -2.55
C LEU A 64 9.27 0.72 -3.29
N ARG A 65 10.45 0.16 -3.56
CA ARG A 65 10.58 -1.16 -4.19
C ARG A 65 10.16 -2.27 -3.24
N ASP A 66 10.49 -2.17 -1.96
CA ASP A 66 10.04 -3.12 -0.95
C ASP A 66 8.54 -2.99 -0.70
N LEU A 67 8.01 -1.76 -0.72
CA LEU A 67 6.59 -1.51 -0.63
C LEU A 67 5.82 -2.11 -1.82
N GLN A 68 6.35 -1.95 -3.04
CA GLN A 68 5.80 -2.60 -4.23
C GLN A 68 5.79 -4.13 -4.09
N ARG A 69 6.89 -4.73 -3.60
CA ARG A 69 6.97 -6.18 -3.36
C ARG A 69 5.95 -6.62 -2.31
N ALA A 70 5.81 -5.87 -1.22
CA ALA A 70 4.81 -6.13 -0.19
C ALA A 70 3.38 -6.10 -0.74
N CYS A 71 3.09 -5.20 -1.70
CA CYS A 71 1.77 -5.15 -2.38
C CYS A 71 1.46 -6.41 -3.20
N ALA A 72 2.47 -7.21 -3.57
CA ALA A 72 2.26 -8.47 -4.28
C ALA A 72 1.87 -9.63 -3.34
N LEU A 73 2.09 -9.49 -2.03
CA LEU A 73 1.76 -10.52 -1.04
C LEU A 73 0.24 -10.66 -0.88
N ASP A 74 -0.27 -11.88 -0.94
CA ASP A 74 -1.70 -12.15 -0.86
C ASP A 74 -2.33 -11.62 0.42
N LYS A 75 -1.61 -11.67 1.55
CA LYS A 75 -2.12 -11.14 2.81
C LYS A 75 -2.34 -9.62 2.76
N VAL A 76 -1.50 -8.88 2.03
CA VAL A 76 -1.61 -7.42 1.86
C VAL A 76 -2.75 -7.12 0.90
N ARG A 77 -2.81 -7.83 -0.24
CA ARG A 77 -3.88 -7.70 -1.23
C ARG A 77 -5.26 -7.93 -0.60
N LYS A 78 -5.44 -9.02 0.14
CA LYS A 78 -6.70 -9.38 0.81
C LYS A 78 -7.10 -8.37 1.90
N ARG A 79 -6.13 -7.80 2.62
CA ARG A 79 -6.39 -6.87 3.74
C ARG A 79 -6.71 -5.45 3.30
N PHE A 80 -6.04 -4.96 2.27
CA PHE A 80 -6.14 -3.57 1.82
C PHE A 80 -6.92 -3.39 0.51
N GLY A 81 -7.26 -4.49 -0.18
CA GLY A 81 -7.91 -4.44 -1.50
C GLY A 81 -7.00 -3.79 -2.55
N VAL A 82 -5.69 -3.79 -2.31
CA VAL A 82 -4.68 -3.23 -3.19
C VAL A 82 -4.29 -4.31 -4.19
N ASN A 83 -4.35 -3.99 -5.48
CA ASN A 83 -3.72 -4.80 -6.53
C ASN A 83 -2.24 -4.41 -6.66
N ARG A 84 -1.45 -5.17 -7.42
CA ARG A 84 -0.03 -4.86 -7.66
C ARG A 84 0.13 -3.36 -8.00
N ALA A 85 0.72 -2.61 -7.07
CA ALA A 85 0.98 -1.19 -7.26
C ALA A 85 2.23 -1.03 -8.14
N SER A 86 2.14 -0.16 -9.14
CA SER A 86 3.31 0.20 -9.94
C SER A 86 4.22 1.13 -9.12
N LEU A 87 5.52 1.18 -9.43
CA LEU A 87 6.43 2.14 -8.77
C LEU A 87 6.00 3.58 -9.05
N GLY A 88 5.57 3.87 -10.30
CA GLY A 88 5.08 5.19 -10.68
C GLY A 88 3.88 5.64 -9.84
N SER A 89 2.93 4.74 -9.60
CA SER A 89 1.76 5.04 -8.74
C SER A 89 2.12 5.24 -7.26
N LEU A 90 3.30 4.80 -6.81
CA LEU A 90 3.77 5.01 -5.44
C LEU A 90 4.61 6.28 -5.30
N SER A 91 5.08 6.85 -6.41
CA SER A 91 5.91 8.07 -6.47
C SER A 91 5.16 9.33 -6.91
N GLU A 92 3.91 9.20 -7.36
CA GLU A 92 2.99 10.33 -7.58
C GLU A 92 2.65 11.06 -6.29
#